data_AF-A0A7V4A2B7-F1
#
_entry.id   AF-A0A7V4A2B7-F1
#
_cell.length_a   1.000
_cell.length_b   1.000
_cell.length_c   1.000
_cell.angle_alpha   90.00
_cell.angle_beta   90.00
_cell.angle_gamma   90.00
#
_symmetry.space_group_name_H-M   'P 1'
#
loop_
_entity.id
_entity.type
_entity.pdbx_description
1 polymer ?
#
loop_
_entity_poly.entity_id
_entity_poly.type
_entity_poly.pdbx_seq_one_letter_code
_entity_poly.pdbx_strand_id
1 'polypeptide(L)'
;APTRLADGRGYTWEVPLTPPEALPPVPQGLLLKLLLPPPPPRPAWTPVEGTSPKRLRALLEAYADRVARTPEGQRHNTLIRYAVAAGGLLPHGLDLREAEEALVAAAMSTGLPEKEARAAVEWGLEKGRQRPLVLPSPRLVLSIRRRLREGGKRHGRA
;
A
#
# COMPACT_ATOMS: atom_id res chain seq x y z
N ALA A 1 25.26 18.50 -1.11
CA ALA A 1 25.74 19.11 -2.38
C ALA A 1 24.60 19.07 -3.38
N PRO A 2 24.42 20.07 -4.25
CA PRO A 2 23.38 20.05 -5.28
C PRO A 2 23.56 18.86 -6.22
N THR A 3 22.44 18.34 -6.74
CA THR A 3 22.42 17.23 -7.70
C THR A 3 23.17 17.63 -8.98
N ARG A 4 23.91 16.70 -9.59
CA ARG A 4 24.55 16.94 -10.90
C ARG A 4 23.59 16.57 -12.03
N LEU A 5 23.58 17.38 -13.08
CA LEU A 5 22.88 17.10 -14.33
C LEU A 5 23.56 15.94 -15.06
N ALA A 6 22.83 15.31 -15.99
CA ALA A 6 23.31 14.16 -16.77
C ALA A 6 24.54 14.49 -17.63
N ASP A 7 24.78 15.77 -17.93
CA ASP A 7 25.94 16.29 -18.65
C ASP A 7 27.14 16.63 -17.75
N GLY A 8 27.06 16.31 -16.45
CA GLY A 8 28.12 16.54 -15.48
C GLY A 8 28.15 17.94 -14.87
N ARG A 9 27.31 18.88 -15.34
CA ARG A 9 27.21 20.22 -14.75
C ARG A 9 26.48 20.15 -13.41
N GLY A 10 26.91 20.96 -12.45
CA GLY A 10 26.20 21.13 -11.18
C GLY A 10 25.24 22.32 -11.25
N TYR A 11 24.21 22.31 -10.40
CA TYR A 11 23.51 23.55 -10.11
C TYR A 11 24.40 24.44 -9.25
N THR A 12 24.50 25.70 -9.63
CA THR A 12 25.10 26.76 -8.82
C THR A 12 24.02 27.77 -8.50
N TRP A 13 24.01 28.29 -7.27
CA TRP A 13 23.17 29.41 -6.93
C TRP A 13 23.69 30.65 -7.64
N GLU A 14 22.87 31.26 -8.49
CA GLU A 14 23.22 32.52 -9.17
C GLU A 14 23.22 33.71 -8.19
N VAL A 15 22.40 33.60 -7.14
CA VAL A 15 22.31 34.56 -6.03
C VAL A 15 22.50 33.85 -4.70
N PRO A 16 23.13 34.49 -3.69
CA PRO A 16 23.20 33.93 -2.34
C PRO A 16 21.81 33.62 -1.78
N LEU A 17 21.68 32.48 -1.10
CA LEU A 17 20.43 32.12 -0.44
C LEU A 17 20.11 33.12 0.67
N THR A 18 18.89 33.63 0.66
CA THR A 18 18.35 34.43 1.77
C THR A 18 18.18 33.52 2.99
N PRO A 19 18.68 33.92 4.17
CA PRO A 19 18.52 33.11 5.37
C PRO A 19 17.05 33.10 5.80
N PRO A 20 16.54 32.02 6.44
CA PRO A 20 15.11 31.84 6.70
C PRO A 20 14.45 33.00 7.46
N GLU A 21 15.21 33.69 8.31
CA GLU A 21 14.75 34.79 9.15
C GLU A 21 14.54 36.09 8.37
N ALA A 22 15.18 36.22 7.21
CA ALA A 22 15.07 37.37 6.32
C ALA A 22 14.06 37.17 5.18
N LEU A 23 13.40 36.00 5.12
CA LEU A 23 12.33 35.76 4.17
C LEU A 23 11.09 36.58 4.54
N PRO A 24 10.34 37.11 3.56
CA PRO A 24 9.07 37.77 3.84
C PRO A 24 8.10 36.77 4.50
N PRO A 25 7.18 37.24 5.35
CA PRO A 25 6.15 36.38 5.91
C PRO A 25 5.31 35.78 4.78
N VAL A 26 4.87 34.54 4.98
CA VAL A 26 4.05 33.84 4.00
C VAL A 26 2.79 34.67 3.71
N PRO A 27 2.43 34.91 2.44
CA PRO A 27 1.21 35.63 2.11
C PRO A 27 -0.02 34.83 2.56
N GLN A 28 -0.59 35.23 3.70
CA GLN A 28 -1.64 34.48 4.41
C GLN A 28 -2.83 34.14 3.51
N GLY A 29 -3.23 35.06 2.62
CA GLY A 29 -4.34 34.84 1.69
C GLY A 29 -4.07 33.77 0.64
N LEU A 30 -2.81 33.59 0.21
CA LEU A 30 -2.42 32.51 -0.70
C LEU A 30 -2.32 31.18 0.07
N LEU A 31 -1.76 31.22 1.28
CA LEU A 31 -1.67 30.05 2.15
C LEU A 31 -3.05 29.45 2.39
N LEU A 32 -4.04 30.25 2.76
CA LEU A 32 -5.41 29.79 3.01
C LEU A 32 -6.09 29.19 1.77
N LYS A 33 -5.70 29.61 0.56
CA LYS A 33 -6.21 29.03 -0.70
C LYS A 33 -5.54 27.70 -1.06
N LEU A 34 -4.30 27.49 -0.59
CA LEU A 34 -3.54 26.26 -0.82
C LEU A 34 -3.81 25.19 0.25
N LEU A 35 -4.26 25.59 1.44
CA LEU A 35 -4.69 24.68 2.48
C LEU A 35 -5.96 23.95 2.04
N LEU A 36 -5.86 22.64 1.87
CA LEU A 36 -7.03 21.78 1.68
C LEU A 36 -7.86 21.79 2.96
N PRO A 37 -9.21 21.88 2.88
CA PRO A 37 -10.04 21.70 4.05
C PRO A 37 -9.73 20.34 4.69
N PRO A 38 -9.79 20.24 6.03
CA PRO A 38 -9.52 18.98 6.71
C PRO A 38 -10.45 17.89 6.14
N PRO A 39 -9.94 16.68 5.85
CA PRO A 39 -10.75 15.62 5.28
C PRO A 39 -11.92 15.31 6.22
N PRO A 40 -13.11 14.98 5.67
CA PRO A 40 -14.25 14.62 6.50
C PRO A 40 -13.90 13.41 7.40
N PRO A 41 -14.50 13.33 8.60
CA PRO A 41 -14.31 12.17 9.46
C PRO A 41 -14.68 10.90 8.70
N ARG A 42 -13.79 9.90 8.72
CA ARG A 42 -14.06 8.64 8.04
C ARG A 42 -15.24 7.94 8.73
N PRO A 43 -16.18 7.34 7.98
CA PRO A 43 -17.24 6.56 8.59
C PRO A 43 -16.63 5.47 9.46
N ALA A 44 -17.16 5.29 10.67
CA ALA A 44 -16.75 4.22 11.55
C ALA A 44 -17.03 2.89 10.85
N TRP A 45 -15.96 2.15 10.55
CA TRP A 45 -16.11 0.79 10.02
C TRP A 45 -16.72 -0.08 11.11
N THR A 46 -17.84 -0.74 10.79
CA THR A 46 -18.43 -1.77 11.63
C THR A 46 -17.86 -3.12 11.21
N PRO A 47 -17.39 -3.96 12.16
CA PRO A 47 -16.95 -5.30 11.84
C PRO A 47 -18.07 -6.09 11.17
N VAL A 48 -17.85 -6.48 9.92
CA VAL A 48 -18.63 -7.54 9.30
C VAL A 48 -18.23 -8.83 10.01
N GLU A 49 -19.21 -9.66 10.42
CA GLU A 49 -18.98 -10.96 11.08
C GLU A 49 -17.70 -11.65 10.59
N GLY A 50 -16.84 -12.00 11.56
CA GLY A 50 -15.43 -12.31 11.36
C GLY A 50 -15.16 -13.25 10.20
N THR A 51 -14.22 -12.85 9.34
CA THR A 51 -13.68 -13.75 8.33
C THR A 51 -12.89 -14.86 9.03
N SER A 52 -13.01 -16.12 8.56
CA SER A 52 -12.29 -17.22 9.20
C SER A 52 -10.77 -16.98 9.19
N PRO A 53 -10.05 -17.28 10.28
CA PRO A 53 -8.58 -17.10 10.35
C PRO A 53 -7.85 -17.79 9.19
N LYS A 54 -8.32 -18.98 8.80
CA LYS A 54 -7.82 -19.72 7.63
C LYS A 54 -7.91 -18.92 6.33
N ARG A 55 -8.99 -18.16 6.12
CA ARG A 55 -9.16 -17.34 4.92
C ARG A 55 -8.23 -16.11 4.95
N LEU A 56 -8.04 -15.49 6.10
CA LEU A 56 -7.12 -14.35 6.24
C LEU A 56 -5.68 -14.77 5.98
N ARG A 57 -5.25 -15.89 6.58
CA ARG A 57 -3.94 -16.47 6.35
C ARG A 57 -3.70 -16.81 4.88
N ALA A 58 -4.68 -17.43 4.21
CA ALA A 58 -4.57 -17.73 2.78
C ALA A 58 -4.45 -16.46 1.90
N LEU A 59 -5.07 -15.34 2.30
CA LEU A 59 -4.89 -14.05 1.63
C LEU A 59 -3.50 -13.49 1.86
N LEU A 60 -3.01 -13.54 3.10
CA LEU A 60 -1.66 -13.08 3.44
C LEU A 60 -0.59 -13.88 2.69
N GLU A 61 -0.71 -15.21 2.64
CA GLU A 61 0.18 -16.10 1.87
C GLU A 61 0.18 -15.72 0.39
N ALA A 62 -1.00 -15.48 -0.21
CA ALA A 62 -1.09 -15.04 -1.60
C ALA A 62 -0.46 -13.66 -1.85
N TYR A 63 -0.51 -12.76 -0.86
CA TYR A 63 0.14 -11.45 -0.93
C TYR A 63 1.66 -11.57 -0.86
N ALA A 64 2.16 -12.35 0.10
CA ALA A 64 3.58 -12.66 0.26
C ALA A 64 4.15 -13.33 -1.01
N ASP A 65 3.45 -14.32 -1.56
CA ASP A 65 3.82 -14.97 -2.82
C ASP A 65 3.93 -13.98 -3.99
N ARG A 66 3.01 -13.01 -4.05
CA ARG A 66 3.07 -12.01 -5.11
C ARG A 66 4.25 -11.07 -4.93
N VAL A 67 4.53 -10.64 -3.70
CA VAL A 67 5.71 -9.84 -3.39
C VAL A 67 6.98 -10.61 -3.77
N ALA A 68 7.13 -11.86 -3.34
CA ALA A 68 8.31 -12.69 -3.59
C ALA A 68 8.60 -12.94 -5.08
N ARG A 69 7.57 -12.92 -5.94
CA ARG A 69 7.72 -13.09 -7.40
C ARG A 69 7.87 -11.77 -8.17
N THR A 70 8.01 -10.65 -7.48
CA THR A 70 8.03 -9.34 -8.13
C THR A 70 9.36 -9.10 -8.86
N PRO A 71 9.33 -8.74 -10.16
CA PRO A 71 10.54 -8.43 -10.92
C PRO A 71 11.22 -7.17 -10.39
N GLU A 72 12.50 -7.03 -10.70
CA GLU A 72 13.26 -5.81 -10.40
C GLU A 72 12.60 -4.56 -10.99
N GLY A 73 12.76 -3.42 -10.32
CA GLY A 73 12.07 -2.16 -10.64
C GLY A 73 10.69 -2.03 -9.99
N GLN A 74 10.00 -3.12 -9.65
CA GLN A 74 8.63 -3.08 -9.11
C GLN A 74 8.51 -3.55 -7.65
N ARG A 75 9.60 -4.02 -7.04
CA ARG A 75 9.63 -4.66 -5.71
C ARG A 75 9.05 -3.77 -4.62
N HIS A 76 9.56 -2.55 -4.48
CA HIS A 76 9.12 -1.58 -3.47
C HIS A 76 7.63 -1.23 -3.62
N ASN A 77 7.21 -0.90 -4.84
CA ASN A 77 5.82 -0.53 -5.12
C ASN A 77 4.85 -1.69 -4.89
N THR A 78 5.27 -2.92 -5.19
CA THR A 78 4.46 -4.11 -4.98
C THR A 78 4.34 -4.43 -3.50
N LEU A 79 5.44 -4.34 -2.74
CA LEU A 79 5.43 -4.46 -1.29
C LEU A 79 4.45 -3.48 -0.66
N ILE A 80 4.54 -2.19 -1.00
CA ILE A 80 3.64 -1.16 -0.48
C ILE A 80 2.18 -1.51 -0.77
N ARG A 81 1.87 -1.89 -2.03
CA ARG A 81 0.50 -2.25 -2.42
C ARG A 81 -0.07 -3.38 -1.57
N TYR A 82 0.73 -4.42 -1.34
CA TYR A 82 0.29 -5.58 -0.57
C TYR A 82 0.31 -5.35 0.95
N ALA A 83 1.20 -4.51 1.47
CA ALA A 83 1.17 -4.06 2.85
C ALA A 83 -0.09 -3.22 3.15
N VAL A 84 -0.49 -2.33 2.24
CA VAL A 84 -1.78 -1.60 2.36
C VAL A 84 -2.96 -2.56 2.31
N ALA A 85 -2.94 -3.57 1.43
CA ALA A 85 -4.00 -4.56 1.36
C ALA A 85 -4.08 -5.41 2.64
N ALA A 86 -2.94 -5.88 3.16
CA ALA A 86 -2.86 -6.63 4.42
C ALA A 86 -3.29 -5.79 5.63
N GLY A 87 -2.93 -4.50 5.66
CA GLY A 87 -3.39 -3.57 6.69
C GLY A 87 -4.91 -3.46 6.72
N GLY A 88 -5.56 -3.50 5.54
CA GLY A 88 -7.01 -3.55 5.42
C GLY A 88 -7.65 -4.83 5.96
N LEU A 89 -6.88 -5.90 6.17
CA LEU A 89 -7.33 -7.16 6.78
C LEU A 89 -7.23 -7.18 8.31
N LEU A 90 -6.43 -6.31 8.92
CA LEU A 90 -6.25 -6.24 10.39
C LEU A 90 -7.59 -6.10 11.15
N PRO A 91 -8.53 -5.23 10.73
CA PRO A 91 -9.83 -5.11 11.41
C PRO A 91 -10.67 -6.39 11.35
N HIS A 92 -10.40 -7.29 10.39
CA HIS A 92 -11.08 -8.57 10.25
C HIS A 92 -10.47 -9.68 11.11
N GLY A 93 -9.40 -9.38 11.87
CA GLY A 93 -8.73 -10.33 12.76
C GLY A 93 -7.43 -10.92 12.22
N LEU A 94 -6.82 -10.32 11.18
CA LEU A 94 -5.47 -10.68 10.79
C LEU A 94 -4.49 -10.19 11.85
N ASP A 95 -3.55 -11.05 12.24
CA ASP A 95 -2.52 -10.67 13.21
C ASP A 95 -1.51 -9.70 12.59
N LEU A 96 -1.18 -8.62 13.32
CA LEU A 96 -0.27 -7.59 12.85
C LEU A 96 1.15 -8.14 12.67
N ARG A 97 1.60 -8.97 13.60
CA ARG A 97 2.96 -9.49 13.62
C ARG A 97 3.15 -10.52 12.50
N GLU A 98 2.17 -11.40 12.31
CA GLU A 98 2.14 -12.36 11.20
C GLU A 98 2.19 -11.64 9.84
N ALA A 99 1.42 -10.55 9.69
CA ALA A 99 1.42 -9.76 8.46
C ALA A 99 2.78 -9.07 8.21
N GLU A 100 3.39 -8.50 9.25
CA GLU A 100 4.69 -7.84 9.14
C GLU A 100 5.78 -8.85 8.74
N GLU A 101 5.89 -9.96 9.46
CA GLU A 101 6.93 -10.97 9.25
C GLU A 101 6.81 -11.60 7.85
N ALA A 102 5.60 -11.97 7.42
CA ALA A 102 5.38 -12.58 6.11
C ALA A 102 5.76 -11.65 4.95
N LEU A 103 5.38 -10.37 5.03
CA LEU A 103 5.64 -9.40 3.95
C LEU A 103 7.10 -8.94 3.93
N VAL A 104 7.73 -8.76 5.09
CA VAL A 104 9.16 -8.41 5.18
C VAL A 104 10.01 -9.57 4.63
N ALA A 105 9.72 -10.81 5.02
CA ALA A 105 10.44 -11.98 4.52
C ALA A 105 10.31 -12.11 2.99
N ALA A 106 9.09 -11.94 2.45
CA ALA A 106 8.86 -11.97 1.01
C ALA A 106 9.55 -10.82 0.26
N ALA A 107 9.63 -9.62 0.85
CA ALA A 107 10.34 -8.51 0.26
C ALA A 107 11.86 -8.79 0.23
N MET A 108 12.42 -9.28 1.33
CA MET A 108 13.84 -9.62 1.42
C MET A 108 14.24 -10.71 0.44
N SER A 109 13.37 -11.69 0.16
CA SER A 109 13.65 -12.71 -0.86
C SER A 109 13.76 -12.14 -2.28
N THR A 110 13.24 -10.94 -2.52
CA THR A 110 13.44 -10.20 -3.77
C THR A 110 14.69 -9.32 -3.76
N GLY A 111 15.45 -9.26 -2.66
CA GLY A 111 16.65 -8.42 -2.54
C GLY A 111 16.39 -6.98 -2.09
N LEU A 112 15.19 -6.67 -1.57
CA LEU A 112 14.96 -5.41 -0.86
C LEU A 112 15.72 -5.40 0.48
N PRO A 113 16.40 -4.31 0.85
CA PRO A 113 17.03 -4.18 2.17
C PRO A 113 16.01 -4.31 3.30
N GLU A 114 16.34 -5.04 4.36
CA GLU A 114 15.41 -5.31 5.47
C GLU A 114 14.84 -4.03 6.09
N LYS A 115 15.70 -3.03 6.35
CA LYS A 115 15.28 -1.76 6.94
C LYS A 115 14.25 -1.03 6.08
N GLU A 116 14.45 -1.04 4.76
CA GLU A 116 13.51 -0.45 3.81
C GLU A 116 12.20 -1.24 3.77
N ALA A 117 12.28 -2.57 3.74
CA ALA A 117 11.13 -3.46 3.74
C ALA A 117 10.27 -3.25 5.00
N ARG A 118 10.88 -3.22 6.20
CA ARG A 118 10.17 -2.97 7.46
C ARG A 118 9.46 -1.63 7.47
N ALA A 119 10.16 -0.56 7.09
CA ALA A 119 9.57 0.79 7.06
C ALA A 119 8.39 0.87 6.07
N ALA A 120 8.52 0.25 4.89
CA ALA A 120 7.46 0.22 3.89
C ALA A 120 6.25 -0.62 4.36
N VAL A 121 6.49 -1.74 5.04
CA VAL A 121 5.44 -2.62 5.59
C VAL A 121 4.71 -1.93 6.74
N GLU A 122 5.43 -1.36 7.71
CA GLU A 122 4.85 -0.62 8.83
C GLU A 122 3.93 0.51 8.34
N TRP A 123 4.44 1.34 7.42
CA TRP A 123 3.66 2.41 6.81
C TRP A 123 2.44 1.87 6.06
N GLY A 124 2.61 0.80 5.28
CA GLY A 124 1.55 0.20 4.48
C GLY A 124 0.44 -0.37 5.36
N LEU A 125 0.79 -1.12 6.39
CA LEU A 125 -0.15 -1.73 7.34
C LEU A 125 -0.97 -0.67 8.06
N GLU A 126 -0.34 0.42 8.52
CA GLU A 126 -1.05 1.54 9.16
C GLU A 126 -2.00 2.23 8.18
N LYS A 127 -1.56 2.51 6.95
CA LYS A 127 -2.43 3.10 5.91
C LYS A 127 -3.60 2.20 5.55
N GLY A 128 -3.37 0.89 5.48
CA GLY A 128 -4.38 -0.13 5.21
C GLY A 128 -5.39 -0.24 6.35
N ARG A 129 -4.94 -0.21 7.61
CA ARG A 129 -5.80 -0.26 8.80
C ARG A 129 -6.83 0.86 8.81
N GLN A 130 -6.44 2.05 8.34
CA GLN A 130 -7.33 3.20 8.20
C GLN A 130 -8.33 3.09 7.03
N ARG A 131 -8.19 2.06 6.18
CA ARG A 131 -9.02 1.76 5.02
C ARG A 131 -9.34 0.25 4.97
N PRO A 132 -10.17 -0.26 5.91
CA PRO A 132 -10.47 -1.68 6.01
C PRO A 132 -10.95 -2.25 4.67
N LEU A 133 -10.43 -3.41 4.29
CA LEU A 133 -10.75 -4.05 3.01
C LEU A 133 -12.18 -4.61 3.08
N VAL A 134 -13.02 -4.33 2.09
CA VAL A 134 -14.36 -4.95 2.02
C VAL A 134 -14.21 -6.38 1.51
N LEU A 135 -14.46 -7.36 2.37
CA LEU A 135 -14.37 -8.77 2.01
C LEU A 135 -15.72 -9.26 1.44
N PRO A 136 -15.72 -9.91 0.26
CA PRO A 136 -16.95 -10.46 -0.30
C PRO A 136 -17.48 -11.58 0.59
N SER A 137 -18.80 -11.64 0.73
CA SER A 137 -19.46 -12.71 1.48
C SER A 137 -19.15 -14.07 0.84
N PRO A 138 -19.08 -15.15 1.63
CA PRO A 138 -18.83 -16.50 1.10
C PRO A 138 -19.81 -16.90 -0.01
N ARG A 139 -21.08 -16.50 0.12
CA ARG A 139 -22.14 -16.74 -0.88
C ARG A 139 -21.83 -16.08 -2.22
N LEU A 140 -21.34 -14.84 -2.21
CA LEU A 140 -20.95 -14.12 -3.44
C LEU A 140 -19.75 -14.80 -4.12
N VAL A 141 -18.77 -15.27 -3.34
CA VAL A 141 -17.61 -15.99 -3.90
C VAL A 141 -18.05 -17.30 -4.56
N LEU A 142 -18.97 -18.05 -3.93
CA LEU A 142 -19.54 -19.28 -4.48
C LEU A 142 -20.31 -19.05 -5.78
N SER A 143 -21.11 -17.98 -5.88
CA SER A 143 -21.87 -17.66 -7.10
C SER A 143 -20.95 -17.28 -8.26
N ILE A 144 -19.89 -16.51 -7.99
CA ILE A 144 -18.86 -16.18 -8.99
C ILE A 144 -18.18 -17.46 -9.49
N ARG A 145 -17.73 -18.34 -8.58
CA ARG A 145 -17.09 -19.62 -8.96
C ARG A 145 -18.00 -20.52 -9.78
N ARG A 146 -19.29 -20.56 -9.45
CA ARG A 146 -20.29 -21.33 -10.22
C ARG A 146 -20.41 -20.79 -11.65
N ARG A 147 -20.56 -19.47 -11.80
CA ARG A 147 -20.65 -18.82 -13.12
C ARG A 147 -19.42 -19.06 -13.98
N LEU A 148 -18.21 -18.95 -13.40
CA LEU A 148 -16.96 -19.18 -14.14
C LEU A 148 -16.85 -20.63 -14.66
N ARG A 149 -17.32 -21.62 -13.88
CA ARG A 149 -17.35 -23.03 -14.32
C ARG A 149 -18.39 -23.28 -15.41
N GLU A 150 -19.55 -22.65 -15.33
CA GLU A 150 -20.63 -22.80 -16.33
C GLU A 150 -20.30 -22.08 -17.64
N GLY A 151 -19.63 -20.92 -17.60
CA GLY A 151 -19.17 -20.18 -18.78
C GLY A 151 -18.07 -20.91 -19.57
N GLY A 152 -17.19 -21.64 -18.90
CA GLY A 152 -16.15 -22.48 -19.54
C GLY A 152 -16.70 -23.70 -20.28
N LYS A 153 -17.89 -24.20 -19.92
CA LYS A 153 -18.53 -25.33 -20.62
C LYS A 153 -19.15 -24.96 -21.97
N ARG A 154 -19.40 -23.67 -22.25
CA ARG A 154 -20.09 -23.23 -23.49
C ARG A 154 -19.16 -23.03 -24.69
N HIS A 155 -17.84 -23.03 -24.50
CA HIS A 155 -16.86 -22.83 -25.59
C HIS A 155 -16.14 -24.12 -26.03
N GLY A 156 -16.60 -25.31 -25.59
CA GLY A 156 -15.97 -26.61 -25.89
C GLY A 156 -16.81 -27.55 -26.78
N ARG A 157 -17.81 -27.05 -27.50
CA ARG A 157 -18.53 -27.81 -28.54
C ARG A 157 -18.58 -26.99 -29.83
N ALA A 158 -17.57 -27.18 -30.66
CA ALA A 158 -17.62 -26.99 -32.11
C ALA A 158 -16.72 -28.07 -32.71
#